data_AF-A0A168SX96-F1
#
_entry.id   AF-A0A168SX96-F1
#
_cell.length_a   1.000
_cell.length_b   1.000
_cell.length_c   1.000
_cell.angle_alpha   90.00
_cell.angle_beta   90.00
_cell.angle_gamma   90.00
#
_symmetry.space_group_name_H-M   'P 1'
#
loop_
_entity.id
_entity.type
_entity.pdbx_description
1 polymer ?
#
loop_
_entity_poly.entity_id
_entity_poly.type
_entity_poly.pdbx_seq_one_letter_code
_entity_poly.pdbx_strand_id
1 'polypeptide(L)'
;MSDHTQKRPNPYLSKAIPLSKRHAISLESNNEQQDPCAAKFGDDDTPKLGSKTGIHFNPPTKNETTSNNANTHGRFKYGNYANYYTSRRNTSLGHDPRLAALDVSLFAGKSVLDIGCNSGNITISLGRNCKPKHILGVDIDKSLIQKAIAQLRTVYSLQQPEVADSTTPNPEMTFDVRLQTHYFPKSMAVMYAHVPMTVPPGYESATFPSNVSFEAGDWMDMDTKTDHYDTILALSITKWIQLHRGDEGIKSFFRKIHQSLRKEGVLILEPQSFNTYHRRAKMSEDMTKNLEQIVFTPEQYHDYLMKDLGFQSSEQLETSDVDSKGFSRPLYLYTK
;
A
#
# COMPACT_ATOMS: atom_id res chain seq x y z
N MET A 1 20.71 25.16 61.67
CA MET A 1 19.36 25.50 61.19
C MET A 1 19.49 26.66 60.23
N SER A 2 19.46 26.39 58.93
CA SER A 2 19.41 27.42 57.88
C SER A 2 19.28 26.73 56.53
N ASP A 3 18.06 26.69 55.98
CA ASP A 3 17.89 26.59 54.54
C ASP A 3 16.54 27.20 54.12
N HIS A 4 16.60 28.30 53.36
CA HIS A 4 15.45 28.95 52.72
C HIS A 4 15.73 29.00 51.23
N THR A 5 15.24 28.00 50.50
CA THR A 5 15.20 28.00 49.04
C THR A 5 14.08 28.92 48.55
N GLN A 6 14.42 30.14 48.13
CA GLN A 6 13.52 30.99 47.34
C GLN A 6 13.37 30.43 45.92
N LYS A 7 12.17 29.94 45.59
CA LYS A 7 11.80 29.60 44.20
C LYS A 7 11.57 30.88 43.39
N ARG A 8 12.24 30.99 42.23
CA ARG A 8 11.99 32.09 41.26
C ARG A 8 10.59 31.95 40.64
N PRO A 9 9.83 33.05 40.47
CA PRO A 9 8.50 33.00 39.89
C PRO A 9 8.53 32.76 38.37
N ASN A 10 7.58 31.97 37.88
CA ASN A 10 7.39 31.67 36.46
C ASN A 10 6.73 32.87 35.74
N PRO A 11 7.39 33.49 34.74
CA PRO A 11 6.90 34.71 34.10
C PRO A 11 5.69 34.51 33.17
N TYR A 12 5.27 33.26 32.91
CA TYR A 12 4.19 32.96 31.97
C TYR A 12 2.79 32.83 32.61
N LEU A 13 2.68 32.94 33.95
CA LEU A 13 1.38 32.81 34.64
C LEU A 13 0.61 34.13 34.81
N SER A 14 1.21 35.28 34.47
CA SER A 14 0.59 36.60 34.70
C SER A 14 -0.48 37.00 33.69
N LYS A 15 -0.72 36.18 32.64
CA LYS A 15 -1.69 36.48 31.56
C LYS A 15 -2.72 35.38 31.29
N ALA A 16 -2.86 34.40 32.17
CA ALA A 16 -3.87 33.35 32.01
C ALA A 16 -5.24 33.85 32.49
N ILE A 17 -6.26 33.80 31.62
CA ILE A 17 -7.66 34.08 32.00
C ILE A 17 -8.15 32.92 32.89
N PRO A 18 -8.76 33.20 34.06
CA PRO A 18 -9.29 32.17 34.95
C PRO A 18 -10.34 31.29 34.26
N LEU A 19 -10.29 29.99 34.54
CA LEU A 19 -11.21 28.97 34.01
C LEU A 19 -12.70 29.29 34.24
N SER A 20 -13.03 30.13 35.22
CA SER A 20 -14.39 30.56 35.54
C SER A 20 -15.02 31.54 34.54
N LYS A 21 -14.27 32.04 33.54
CA LYS A 21 -14.75 33.06 32.58
C LYS A 21 -14.94 32.58 31.13
N ARG A 22 -14.97 31.27 30.87
CA ARG A 22 -15.27 30.74 29.53
C ARG A 22 -16.74 30.34 29.44
N HIS A 23 -17.48 30.93 28.49
CA HIS A 23 -18.86 30.55 28.21
C HIS A 23 -18.93 29.15 27.57
N ALA A 24 -19.83 28.33 28.10
CA ALA A 24 -20.12 27.00 27.57
C ALA A 24 -20.95 27.11 26.29
N ILE A 25 -20.55 26.36 25.26
CA ILE A 25 -21.34 26.16 24.04
C ILE A 25 -22.12 24.86 24.25
N SER A 26 -23.44 24.95 24.24
CA SER A 26 -24.35 23.80 24.31
C SER A 26 -24.39 23.08 22.97
N LEU A 27 -24.22 21.76 22.96
CA LEU A 27 -24.47 20.91 21.81
C LEU A 27 -25.58 19.92 22.18
N GLU A 28 -26.70 20.01 21.45
CA GLU A 28 -27.82 19.10 21.55
C GLU A 28 -27.49 17.75 20.90
N SER A 29 -27.96 16.69 21.55
CA SER A 29 -27.82 15.29 21.16
C SER A 29 -28.97 14.86 20.26
N ASN A 30 -28.66 14.14 19.17
CA ASN A 30 -29.58 13.17 18.57
C ASN A 30 -28.85 11.85 18.36
N ASN A 31 -29.53 10.78 18.78
CA ASN A 31 -29.01 9.44 18.97
C ASN A 31 -29.78 8.51 18.01
N GLU A 32 -29.09 7.77 17.16
CA GLU A 32 -29.63 6.56 16.51
C GLU A 32 -28.54 5.49 16.49
N GLN A 33 -28.90 4.31 17.00
CA GLN A 33 -28.05 3.14 17.23
C GLN A 33 -27.85 2.33 15.93
N GLN A 34 -26.62 1.86 15.66
CA GLN A 34 -26.33 0.78 14.70
C GLN A 34 -25.23 -0.18 15.21
N ASP A 35 -25.39 -1.45 14.83
CA ASP A 35 -24.69 -2.69 15.26
C ASP A 35 -23.16 -2.72 15.08
N PRO A 36 -22.39 -3.46 15.93
CA PRO A 36 -20.93 -3.33 16.01
C PRO A 36 -20.11 -4.39 15.23
N CYS A 37 -20.58 -4.97 14.12
CA CYS A 37 -19.85 -6.07 13.45
C CYS A 37 -19.62 -5.95 11.93
N ALA A 38 -19.45 -4.74 11.41
CA ALA A 38 -18.99 -4.53 10.03
C ALA A 38 -18.06 -3.31 9.94
N ALA A 39 -16.77 -3.51 10.22
CA ALA A 39 -15.77 -2.47 9.97
C ALA A 39 -15.54 -2.34 8.45
N LYS A 40 -16.40 -1.55 7.78
CA LYS A 40 -16.09 -1.00 6.46
C LYS A 40 -14.91 -0.05 6.62
N PHE A 41 -13.97 -0.06 5.68
CA PHE A 41 -12.88 0.90 5.61
C PHE A 41 -13.46 2.31 5.79
N GLY A 42 -13.20 2.95 6.93
CA GLY A 42 -13.61 4.33 7.18
C GLY A 42 -12.92 5.28 6.21
N ASP A 43 -13.47 6.48 6.05
CA ASP A 43 -12.90 7.53 5.20
C ASP A 43 -11.40 7.70 5.49
N ASP A 44 -10.59 7.30 4.51
CA ASP A 44 -9.13 7.30 4.61
C ASP A 44 -8.62 8.75 4.55
N ASP A 45 -8.28 9.30 5.72
CA ASP A 45 -7.63 10.60 5.91
C ASP A 45 -6.17 10.66 5.36
N THR A 46 -5.78 9.66 4.56
CA THR A 46 -4.52 9.67 3.81
C THR A 46 -4.45 10.93 2.95
N PRO A 47 -3.38 11.75 3.10
CA PRO A 47 -3.22 12.93 2.28
C PRO A 47 -3.28 12.54 0.79
N LYS A 48 -4.01 13.32 -0.01
CA LYS A 48 -4.16 13.12 -1.47
C LYS A 48 -2.79 13.18 -2.17
N LEU A 49 -2.05 12.07 -2.15
CA LEU A 49 -0.73 11.96 -2.76
C LEU A 49 -0.91 11.80 -4.27
N GLY A 50 -0.56 12.85 -5.03
CA GLY A 50 -0.54 12.84 -6.50
C GLY A 50 -1.16 14.08 -7.18
N SER A 51 -1.95 14.89 -6.47
CA SER A 51 -2.25 16.26 -6.91
C SER A 51 -1.01 17.14 -6.75
N LYS A 52 -0.87 18.20 -7.57
CA LYS A 52 0.17 19.24 -7.41
C LYS A 52 0.17 19.76 -5.97
N THR A 53 0.93 19.12 -5.09
CA THR A 53 1.28 19.67 -3.80
C THR A 53 2.10 20.91 -4.13
N GLY A 54 1.68 22.09 -3.66
CA GLY A 54 2.39 23.36 -3.80
C GLY A 54 3.74 23.39 -3.05
N ILE A 55 4.44 22.26 -3.02
CA ILE A 55 5.77 22.09 -2.47
C ILE A 55 6.72 22.26 -3.65
N HIS A 56 7.31 23.45 -3.75
CA HIS A 56 8.48 23.69 -4.59
C HIS A 56 9.65 22.93 -3.98
N PHE A 57 9.88 21.70 -4.44
CA PHE A 57 11.14 21.02 -4.21
C PHE A 57 12.18 21.68 -5.10
N ASN A 58 13.15 22.40 -4.54
CA ASN A 58 14.34 22.83 -5.27
C ASN A 58 15.39 21.71 -5.17
N PRO A 59 15.52 20.83 -6.16
CA PRO A 59 16.67 19.92 -6.21
C PRO A 59 17.96 20.73 -6.39
N PRO A 60 19.13 20.18 -5.99
CA PRO A 60 20.41 20.78 -6.31
C PRO A 60 20.52 21.02 -7.82
N THR A 61 20.99 22.21 -8.17
CA THR A 61 20.99 22.84 -9.50
C THR A 61 21.34 21.87 -10.63
N LYS A 62 20.37 21.62 -11.50
CA LYS A 62 20.61 21.01 -12.82
C LYS A 62 21.32 22.04 -13.69
N ASN A 63 22.58 21.80 -14.01
CA ASN A 63 23.17 22.42 -15.19
C ASN A 63 22.50 21.85 -16.44
N GLU A 64 21.99 22.79 -17.23
CA GLU A 64 21.71 22.76 -18.67
C GLU A 64 20.64 21.78 -19.18
N THR A 65 19.49 22.40 -19.48
CA THR A 65 18.43 21.94 -20.37
C THR A 65 18.95 21.62 -21.77
N THR A 66 18.88 20.35 -22.16
CA THR A 66 18.72 19.96 -23.57
C THR A 66 17.31 19.41 -23.77
N SER A 67 16.54 20.10 -24.61
CA SER A 67 15.22 19.67 -25.05
C SER A 67 15.35 18.47 -25.97
N ASN A 68 15.38 17.26 -25.40
CA ASN A 68 15.26 16.05 -26.20
C ASN A 68 13.81 15.57 -26.15
N ASN A 69 13.11 15.76 -27.28
CA ASN A 69 11.99 14.93 -27.71
C ASN A 69 12.49 13.48 -27.87
N ALA A 70 12.85 12.84 -26.76
CA ALA A 70 13.32 11.48 -26.73
C ALA A 70 12.11 10.56 -26.88
N ASN A 71 12.14 9.81 -27.98
CA ASN A 71 11.26 8.70 -28.31
C ASN A 71 10.85 7.92 -27.04
N THR A 72 9.58 7.99 -26.63
CA THR A 72 9.08 7.32 -25.41
C THR A 72 8.94 5.80 -25.56
N HIS A 73 9.26 5.28 -26.75
CA HIS A 73 9.33 3.86 -27.08
C HIS A 73 10.36 3.16 -26.17
N GLY A 74 9.86 2.35 -25.23
CA GLY A 74 10.67 1.56 -24.29
C GLY A 74 10.65 2.02 -22.83
N ARG A 75 10.17 3.24 -22.52
CA ARG A 75 10.24 3.80 -21.15
C ARG A 75 9.37 3.06 -20.12
N PHE A 76 8.37 2.32 -20.60
CA PHE A 76 7.42 1.57 -19.76
C PHE A 76 7.21 0.14 -20.27
N LYS A 77 8.27 -0.50 -20.79
CA LYS A 77 8.16 -1.81 -21.43
C LYS A 77 7.52 -2.86 -20.52
N TYR A 78 7.80 -2.83 -19.21
CA TYR A 78 7.23 -3.75 -18.22
C TYR A 78 5.92 -3.27 -17.58
N GLY A 79 5.33 -2.16 -18.06
CA GLY A 79 4.15 -1.57 -17.41
C GLY A 79 4.43 -0.77 -16.15
N ASN A 80 5.70 -0.44 -15.91
CA ASN A 80 6.24 0.35 -14.79
C ASN A 80 5.86 1.84 -14.85
N TYR A 81 4.56 2.15 -14.99
CA TYR A 81 4.07 3.52 -15.09
C TYR A 81 4.18 4.25 -13.75
N ALA A 82 4.95 5.35 -13.71
CA ALA A 82 5.16 6.15 -12.49
C ALA A 82 3.88 6.77 -11.91
N ASN A 83 2.84 6.96 -12.73
CA ASN A 83 1.55 7.55 -12.37
C ASN A 83 0.42 6.52 -12.34
N TYR A 84 0.74 5.21 -12.27
CA TYR A 84 -0.24 4.13 -12.33
C TYR A 84 -1.42 4.35 -11.38
N TYR A 85 -1.14 4.58 -10.09
CA TYR A 85 -2.18 4.81 -9.09
C TYR A 85 -2.91 6.15 -9.27
N THR A 86 -2.25 7.20 -9.78
CA THR A 86 -2.93 8.47 -10.08
C THR A 86 -3.97 8.31 -11.20
N SER A 87 -3.65 7.52 -12.23
CA SER A 87 -4.57 7.24 -13.33
C SER A 87 -5.64 6.21 -12.99
N ARG A 88 -5.39 5.36 -11.99
CA ARG A 88 -6.31 4.30 -11.55
C ARG A 88 -7.29 4.77 -10.48
N ARG A 89 -6.88 5.68 -9.59
CA ARG A 89 -7.75 6.23 -8.55
C ARG A 89 -8.92 6.97 -9.18
N ASN A 90 -10.14 6.60 -8.78
CA ASN A 90 -11.28 7.48 -8.96
C ASN A 90 -11.15 8.64 -7.94
N THR A 91 -11.25 9.88 -8.40
CA THR A 91 -11.09 11.07 -7.55
C THR A 91 -12.18 11.18 -6.47
N SER A 92 -13.25 10.38 -6.55
CA SER A 92 -14.35 10.34 -5.59
C SER A 92 -14.09 9.47 -4.35
N LEU A 93 -13.29 8.40 -4.44
CA LEU A 93 -13.15 7.41 -3.35
C LEU A 93 -12.02 7.69 -2.35
N GLY A 94 -11.07 8.57 -2.68
CA GLY A 94 -9.90 8.83 -1.82
C GLY A 94 -8.87 7.69 -1.75
N HIS A 95 -9.30 6.43 -1.86
CA HIS A 95 -8.46 5.21 -1.82
C HIS A 95 -8.59 4.34 -3.10
N ASP A 96 -7.78 3.28 -3.21
CA ASP A 96 -7.86 2.31 -4.32
C ASP A 96 -9.10 1.41 -4.13
N PRO A 97 -9.96 1.24 -5.15
CA PRO A 97 -11.22 0.49 -5.01
C PRO A 97 -11.00 -1.00 -4.73
N ARG A 98 -9.85 -1.56 -5.12
CA ARG A 98 -9.54 -2.98 -4.84
C ARG A 98 -9.46 -3.25 -3.34
N LEU A 99 -9.02 -2.28 -2.55
CA LEU A 99 -8.91 -2.44 -1.09
C LEU A 99 -10.26 -2.77 -0.44
N ALA A 100 -11.37 -2.26 -0.98
CA ALA A 100 -12.71 -2.55 -0.45
C ALA A 100 -13.14 -4.00 -0.64
N ALA A 101 -12.57 -4.70 -1.64
CA ALA A 101 -12.84 -6.10 -1.92
C ALA A 101 -11.95 -7.07 -1.10
N LEU A 102 -10.94 -6.54 -0.41
CA LEU A 102 -9.90 -7.30 0.26
C LEU A 102 -10.17 -7.38 1.76
N ASP A 103 -10.66 -8.52 2.23
CA ASP A 103 -10.93 -8.75 3.65
C ASP A 103 -9.65 -8.74 4.50
N VAL A 104 -9.72 -8.15 5.70
CA VAL A 104 -8.58 -8.02 6.62
C VAL A 104 -8.02 -9.39 7.03
N SER A 105 -8.86 -10.41 7.15
CA SER A 105 -8.45 -11.78 7.50
C SER A 105 -7.51 -12.41 6.47
N LEU A 106 -7.49 -11.90 5.24
CA LEU A 106 -6.54 -12.33 4.21
C LEU A 106 -5.11 -11.89 4.52
N PHE A 107 -4.90 -10.93 5.43
CA PHE A 107 -3.57 -10.36 5.69
C PHE A 107 -3.18 -10.34 7.17
N ALA A 108 -4.14 -10.26 8.10
CA ALA A 108 -3.84 -10.14 9.53
C ALA A 108 -2.94 -11.28 10.03
N GLY A 109 -1.78 -10.92 10.61
CA GLY A 109 -0.80 -11.88 11.12
C GLY A 109 -0.12 -12.76 10.06
N LYS A 110 -0.36 -12.53 8.77
CA LYS A 110 0.14 -13.36 7.66
C LYS A 110 1.44 -12.84 7.05
N SER A 111 2.19 -13.74 6.41
CA SER A 111 3.31 -13.45 5.51
C SER A 111 2.80 -13.22 4.10
N VAL A 112 2.93 -12.00 3.60
CA VAL A 112 2.31 -11.54 2.35
C VAL A 112 3.37 -11.14 1.32
N LEU A 113 3.10 -11.45 0.06
CA LEU A 113 3.89 -10.99 -1.10
C LEU A 113 3.01 -10.19 -2.05
N ASP A 114 3.51 -9.06 -2.53
CA ASP A 114 2.89 -8.24 -3.57
C ASP A 114 3.79 -8.15 -4.80
N ILE A 115 3.42 -8.87 -5.87
CA ILE A 115 4.24 -9.00 -7.08
C ILE A 115 3.85 -7.92 -8.08
N GLY A 116 4.81 -7.07 -8.45
CA GLY A 116 4.59 -5.90 -9.28
C GLY A 116 3.98 -4.74 -8.49
N CYS A 117 4.51 -4.49 -7.29
CA CYS A 117 3.92 -3.52 -6.34
C CYS A 117 3.94 -2.07 -6.84
N ASN A 118 4.68 -1.76 -7.91
CA ASN A 118 4.87 -0.42 -8.45
C ASN A 118 5.39 0.54 -7.35
N SER A 119 4.78 1.70 -7.15
CA SER A 119 5.14 2.60 -6.06
C SER A 119 4.62 2.18 -4.69
N GLY A 120 4.10 0.96 -4.52
CA GLY A 120 3.78 0.38 -3.21
C GLY A 120 2.48 0.87 -2.56
N ASN A 121 1.60 1.58 -3.28
CA ASN A 121 0.41 2.18 -2.68
C ASN A 121 -0.52 1.15 -2.00
N ILE A 122 -0.81 0.03 -2.67
CA ILE A 122 -1.60 -1.06 -2.06
C ILE A 122 -0.81 -1.74 -0.94
N THR A 123 0.45 -2.08 -1.20
CA THR A 123 1.34 -2.74 -0.23
C THR A 123 1.40 -1.97 1.09
N ILE A 124 1.57 -0.65 1.05
CA ILE A 124 1.62 0.23 2.23
C ILE A 124 0.26 0.27 2.92
N SER A 125 -0.84 0.37 2.16
CA SER A 125 -2.19 0.43 2.73
C SER A 125 -2.53 -0.86 3.49
N LEU A 126 -2.26 -2.03 2.89
CA LEU A 126 -2.46 -3.33 3.54
C LEU A 126 -1.53 -3.50 4.76
N GLY A 127 -0.25 -3.12 4.62
CA GLY A 127 0.72 -3.19 5.72
C GLY A 127 0.33 -2.35 6.94
N ARG A 128 -0.27 -1.18 6.70
CA ARG A 128 -0.77 -0.28 7.74
C ARG A 128 -2.08 -0.76 8.36
N ASN A 129 -3.06 -1.08 7.51
CA ASN A 129 -4.45 -1.23 7.94
C ASN A 129 -4.80 -2.67 8.33
N CYS A 130 -4.15 -3.66 7.73
CA CYS A 130 -4.49 -5.07 7.94
C CYS A 130 -3.52 -5.79 8.89
N LYS A 131 -2.46 -5.11 9.37
CA LYS A 131 -1.49 -5.62 10.35
C LYS A 131 -0.95 -7.03 10.00
N PRO A 132 -0.38 -7.26 8.79
CA PRO A 132 0.29 -8.51 8.48
C PRO A 132 1.52 -8.70 9.37
N LYS A 133 1.93 -9.97 9.56
CA LYS A 133 3.22 -10.28 10.18
C LYS A 133 4.34 -9.65 9.39
N HIS A 134 4.25 -9.75 8.06
CA HIS A 134 5.15 -9.05 7.14
C HIS A 134 4.55 -9.03 5.74
N ILE A 135 4.71 -7.92 5.01
CA ILE A 135 4.40 -7.80 3.59
C ILE A 135 5.63 -7.34 2.80
N LEU A 136 5.99 -8.10 1.77
CA LEU A 136 7.06 -7.78 0.83
C LEU A 136 6.47 -7.31 -0.50
N GLY A 137 6.78 -6.08 -0.93
CA GLY A 137 6.51 -5.61 -2.28
C GLY A 137 7.72 -5.82 -3.20
N VAL A 138 7.52 -6.46 -4.35
CA VAL A 138 8.57 -6.66 -5.36
C VAL A 138 8.19 -5.94 -6.65
N ASP A 139 9.12 -5.20 -7.24
CA ASP A 139 8.95 -4.60 -8.56
C ASP A 139 10.28 -4.60 -9.33
N ILE A 140 10.21 -4.76 -10.65
CA ILE A 140 11.38 -4.80 -11.51
C ILE A 140 12.07 -3.42 -11.63
N ASP A 141 11.31 -2.34 -11.41
CA ASP A 141 11.83 -0.97 -11.54
C ASP A 141 12.35 -0.44 -10.20
N LYS A 142 13.67 -0.37 -10.08
CA LYS A 142 14.38 0.18 -8.92
C LYS A 142 13.93 1.60 -8.55
N SER A 143 13.55 2.44 -9.52
CA SER A 143 13.09 3.81 -9.25
C SER A 143 11.69 3.83 -8.62
N LEU A 144 10.83 2.89 -8.99
CA LEU A 144 9.51 2.71 -8.36
C LEU A 144 9.66 2.18 -6.94
N ILE A 145 10.59 1.25 -6.69
CA ILE A 145 10.92 0.78 -5.34
C ILE A 145 11.46 1.91 -4.47
N GLN A 146 12.35 2.76 -4.99
CA GLN A 146 12.80 3.96 -4.26
C GLN A 146 11.63 4.90 -3.91
N LYS A 147 10.68 5.06 -4.84
CA LYS A 147 9.45 5.82 -4.61
C LYS A 147 8.56 5.16 -3.55
N ALA A 148 8.43 3.83 -3.56
CA ALA A 148 7.67 3.08 -2.56
C ALA A 148 8.26 3.25 -1.15
N ILE A 149 9.59 3.15 -1.01
CA ILE A 149 10.29 3.38 0.26
C ILE A 149 10.09 4.82 0.74
N ALA A 150 10.17 5.81 -0.16
CA ALA A 150 9.89 7.20 0.19
C ALA A 150 8.44 7.40 0.63
N GLN A 151 7.48 6.77 -0.05
CA GLN A 151 6.06 6.83 0.30
C GLN A 151 5.78 6.18 1.67
N LEU A 152 6.39 5.02 1.96
CA LEU A 152 6.27 4.38 3.27
C LEU A 152 6.73 5.32 4.40
N ARG A 153 7.87 5.99 4.21
CA ARG A 153 8.37 7.02 5.15
C ARG A 153 7.39 8.17 5.32
N THR A 154 6.81 8.65 4.22
CA THR A 154 5.81 9.72 4.26
C THR A 154 4.56 9.30 5.01
N VAL A 155 3.99 8.12 4.70
CA VAL A 155 2.79 7.62 5.38
C VAL A 155 3.03 7.43 6.87
N TYR A 156 4.17 6.84 7.24
CA TYR A 156 4.55 6.68 8.65
C TYR A 156 4.72 8.03 9.36
N SER A 157 5.40 8.99 8.72
CA SER A 157 5.63 10.32 9.31
C SER A 157 4.36 11.14 9.46
N LEU A 158 3.31 10.84 8.71
CA LEU A 158 2.03 11.56 8.75
C LEU A 158 0.95 10.80 9.52
N GLN A 159 1.31 9.66 10.14
CA GLN A 159 0.40 8.87 10.94
C GLN A 159 -0.04 9.67 12.17
N GLN A 160 -1.36 9.74 12.37
CA GLN A 160 -1.94 10.33 13.56
C GLN A 160 -1.92 9.31 14.71
N PRO A 161 -1.81 9.75 15.97
CA PRO A 161 -1.90 8.85 17.12
C PRO A 161 -3.29 8.21 17.15
N GLU A 162 -3.37 6.94 17.56
CA GLU A 162 -4.67 6.30 17.79
C GLU A 162 -5.37 7.05 18.93
N VAL A 163 -6.55 7.60 18.65
CA VAL A 163 -7.38 8.24 19.68
C VAL A 163 -7.89 7.11 20.56
N ALA A 164 -7.46 7.08 21.82
CA ALA A 164 -8.03 6.14 22.78
C ALA A 164 -9.54 6.40 22.85
N ASP A 165 -10.35 5.35 22.63
CA ASP A 165 -11.80 5.42 22.73
C ASP A 165 -12.18 6.04 24.08
N SER A 166 -12.82 7.21 24.03
CA SER A 166 -13.25 7.97 25.19
C SER A 166 -14.44 7.34 25.93
N THR A 167 -14.91 6.18 25.46
CA THR A 167 -16.10 5.47 25.93
C THR A 167 -15.88 4.59 27.15
N THR A 168 -14.62 4.29 27.52
CA THR A 168 -14.30 3.65 28.80
C THR A 168 -13.29 4.49 29.56
N PRO A 169 -13.74 5.35 30.50
CA PRO A 169 -12.82 6.01 31.42
C PRO A 169 -12.28 4.92 32.35
N ASN A 170 -11.12 4.35 32.03
CA ASN A 170 -10.39 3.52 32.98
C ASN A 170 -9.69 4.47 33.97
N PRO A 171 -10.14 4.58 35.23
CA PRO A 171 -9.65 5.58 36.18
C PRO A 171 -8.20 5.33 36.63
N GLU A 172 -7.60 4.19 36.27
CA GLU A 172 -6.18 3.89 36.53
C GLU A 172 -5.26 4.16 35.34
N MET A 173 -5.75 4.68 34.22
CA MET A 173 -4.88 5.04 33.09
C MET A 173 -4.06 6.27 33.49
N THR A 174 -2.86 6.04 34.03
CA THR A 174 -1.82 7.06 34.13
C THR A 174 -1.72 7.71 32.77
N PHE A 175 -2.00 9.02 32.68
CA PHE A 175 -1.90 9.81 31.47
C PHE A 175 -0.45 9.72 30.95
N ASP A 176 -0.16 8.69 30.16
CA ASP A 176 1.15 8.50 29.58
C ASP A 176 1.27 9.41 28.37
N VAL A 177 1.68 10.65 28.66
CA VAL A 177 1.99 11.68 27.68
C VAL A 177 2.87 11.09 26.56
N ARG A 178 3.75 10.12 26.86
CA ARG A 178 4.71 9.57 25.91
C ARG A 178 4.07 8.76 24.79
N LEU A 179 2.92 8.11 25.06
CA LEU A 179 2.21 7.31 24.06
C LEU A 179 1.28 8.16 23.20
N GLN A 180 0.56 9.11 23.80
CA GLN A 180 -0.29 10.03 23.03
C GLN A 180 0.50 11.00 22.13
N THR A 181 1.75 11.32 22.50
CA THR A 181 2.65 12.14 21.67
C THR A 181 3.63 11.31 20.83
N HIS A 182 3.45 9.99 20.74
CA HIS A 182 4.29 9.11 19.91
C HIS A 182 3.93 9.21 18.42
N TYR A 183 3.70 10.42 17.94
CA TYR A 183 3.44 10.72 16.54
C TYR A 183 4.34 11.85 16.09
N PHE A 184 4.68 11.86 14.80
CA PHE A 184 5.50 12.92 14.24
C PHE A 184 4.60 14.04 13.71
N PRO A 185 4.59 15.24 14.32
CA PRO A 185 3.70 16.30 13.88
C PRO A 185 3.93 16.65 12.41
N LYS A 186 2.85 16.95 11.68
CA LYS A 186 2.94 17.36 10.26
C LYS A 186 3.90 18.53 10.05
N SER A 187 3.95 19.47 11.00
CA SER A 187 4.92 20.58 10.99
C SER A 187 6.37 20.10 11.07
N MET A 188 6.66 19.03 11.82
CA MET A 188 8.00 18.45 11.89
C MET A 188 8.41 17.80 10.57
N ALA A 189 7.48 17.16 9.85
CA ALA A 189 7.75 16.65 8.51
C ALA A 189 8.12 17.75 7.50
N VAL A 190 7.56 18.94 7.69
CA VAL A 190 7.89 20.12 6.87
C VAL A 190 9.26 20.70 7.24
N MET A 191 9.57 20.81 8.54
CA MET A 191 10.80 21.46 9.02
C MET A 191 12.04 20.56 8.93
N TYR A 192 11.86 19.26 9.22
CA TYR A 192 12.95 18.31 9.46
C TYR A 192 12.90 17.09 8.54
N ALA A 193 12.05 17.13 7.51
CA ALA A 193 11.76 15.99 6.64
C ALA A 193 11.17 14.78 7.40
N HIS A 194 11.12 13.62 6.76
CA HIS A 194 10.44 12.42 7.27
C HIS A 194 11.22 11.72 8.40
N VAL A 195 10.49 11.05 9.29
CA VAL A 195 11.06 10.21 10.35
C VAL A 195 11.90 9.10 9.72
N PRO A 196 13.15 8.88 10.19
CA PRO A 196 13.91 7.72 9.78
C PRO A 196 13.22 6.44 10.25
N MET A 197 13.06 5.45 9.35
CA MET A 197 12.44 4.14 9.67
C MET A 197 13.40 3.19 10.38
N THR A 198 14.48 3.69 10.97
CA THR A 198 15.44 2.89 11.72
C THR A 198 14.89 2.59 13.09
N VAL A 199 14.63 1.31 13.39
CA VAL A 199 14.36 0.88 14.75
C VAL A 199 15.64 0.99 15.60
N PRO A 200 15.55 1.38 16.88
CA PRO A 200 16.70 1.34 17.77
C PRO A 200 17.31 -0.07 17.83
N PRO A 201 18.65 -0.20 17.99
CA PRO A 201 19.29 -1.51 18.16
C PRO A 201 18.63 -2.30 19.30
N GLY A 202 18.19 -3.53 19.02
CA GLY A 202 17.50 -4.40 19.99
C GLY A 202 15.97 -4.25 20.04
N TYR A 203 15.38 -3.36 19.25
CA TYR A 203 13.93 -3.24 19.13
C TYR A 203 13.44 -3.92 17.85
N GLU A 204 12.78 -5.08 17.99
CA GLU A 204 12.03 -5.69 16.89
C GLU A 204 10.58 -5.23 16.99
N SER A 205 10.12 -4.47 16.00
CA SER A 205 8.69 -4.19 15.85
C SER A 205 8.15 -4.97 14.66
N ALA A 206 7.17 -5.83 14.91
CA ALA A 206 6.37 -6.48 13.87
C ALA A 206 5.20 -5.60 13.40
N THR A 207 5.18 -4.32 13.77
CA THR A 207 4.12 -3.36 13.40
C THR A 207 4.55 -2.48 12.25
N PHE A 208 3.58 -1.78 11.67
CA PHE A 208 3.85 -0.70 10.72
C PHE A 208 4.79 0.35 11.34
N PRO A 209 5.81 0.84 10.60
CA PRO A 209 6.13 0.57 9.19
C PRO A 209 7.09 -0.62 8.99
N SER A 210 7.63 -1.20 10.06
CA SER A 210 8.65 -2.25 10.03
C SER A 210 8.17 -3.59 9.45
N ASN A 211 6.86 -3.81 9.43
CA ASN A 211 6.25 -4.99 8.77
C ASN A 211 6.13 -4.85 7.24
N VAL A 212 6.55 -3.73 6.64
CA VAL A 212 6.53 -3.51 5.18
C VAL A 212 7.95 -3.39 4.65
N SER A 213 8.29 -4.20 3.65
CA SER A 213 9.57 -4.09 2.94
C SER A 213 9.38 -4.09 1.42
N PHE A 214 10.40 -3.60 0.72
CA PHE A 214 10.41 -3.49 -0.73
C PHE A 214 11.72 -4.00 -1.31
N GLU A 215 11.63 -4.73 -2.42
CA GLU A 215 12.78 -5.28 -3.12
C GLU A 215 12.68 -5.01 -4.63
N ALA A 216 13.79 -4.59 -5.23
CA ALA A 216 13.87 -4.34 -6.66
C ALA A 216 14.44 -5.57 -7.39
N GLY A 217 13.67 -6.15 -8.30
CA GLY A 217 14.07 -7.33 -9.06
C GLY A 217 12.95 -7.88 -9.93
N ASP A 218 13.31 -8.66 -10.95
CA ASP A 218 12.34 -9.50 -11.63
C ASP A 218 12.02 -10.70 -10.73
N TRP A 219 10.83 -10.71 -10.14
CA TRP A 219 10.42 -11.78 -9.23
C TRP A 219 10.51 -13.16 -9.88
N MET A 220 10.36 -13.29 -11.20
CA MET A 220 10.52 -14.56 -11.89
C MET A 220 11.94 -15.14 -11.78
N ASP A 221 12.95 -14.27 -11.75
CA ASP A 221 14.36 -14.65 -11.73
C ASP A 221 14.96 -14.69 -10.31
N MET A 222 14.22 -14.23 -9.30
CA MET A 222 14.62 -14.33 -7.89
C MET A 222 14.50 -15.77 -7.35
N ASP A 223 15.22 -16.09 -6.27
CA ASP A 223 15.13 -17.40 -5.62
C ASP A 223 13.72 -17.72 -5.14
N THR A 224 13.30 -18.97 -5.37
CA THR A 224 11.97 -19.44 -4.96
C THR A 224 11.98 -19.75 -3.46
N LYS A 225 11.20 -18.99 -2.69
CA LYS A 225 10.94 -19.28 -1.28
C LYS A 225 9.71 -20.19 -1.18
N THR A 226 9.95 -21.51 -1.15
CA THR A 226 8.87 -22.52 -1.06
C THR A 226 8.14 -22.44 0.28
N ASP A 227 6.81 -22.62 0.27
CA ASP A 227 5.94 -22.63 1.46
C ASP A 227 6.20 -21.45 2.43
N HIS A 228 6.37 -20.25 1.87
CA HIS A 228 6.78 -19.08 2.64
C HIS A 228 5.68 -18.04 2.84
N TYR A 229 4.72 -17.94 1.92
CA TYR A 229 3.68 -16.92 1.96
C TYR A 229 2.31 -17.55 2.25
N ASP A 230 1.53 -16.88 3.08
CA ASP A 230 0.12 -17.23 3.31
C ASP A 230 -0.78 -16.52 2.28
N THR A 231 -0.31 -15.40 1.72
CA THR A 231 -1.06 -14.63 0.73
C THR A 231 -0.13 -14.02 -0.30
N ILE A 232 -0.46 -14.22 -1.58
CA ILE A 232 0.28 -13.63 -2.70
C ILE A 232 -0.69 -12.78 -3.53
N LEU A 233 -0.34 -11.52 -3.75
CA LEU A 233 -1.03 -10.60 -4.63
C LEU A 233 -0.34 -10.61 -6.01
N ALA A 234 -1.13 -10.82 -7.06
CA ALA A 234 -0.72 -10.72 -8.45
C ALA A 234 -1.70 -9.78 -9.18
N LEU A 235 -1.60 -8.48 -8.87
CA LEU A 235 -2.59 -7.50 -9.31
C LEU A 235 -2.12 -6.79 -10.59
N SER A 236 -2.86 -6.93 -11.70
CA SER A 236 -2.54 -6.25 -12.96
C SER A 236 -1.12 -6.52 -13.48
N ILE A 237 -0.58 -7.72 -13.24
CA ILE A 237 0.79 -8.08 -13.64
C ILE A 237 0.86 -9.16 -14.73
N THR A 238 -0.19 -9.98 -14.87
CA THR A 238 -0.19 -11.16 -15.75
C THR A 238 0.09 -10.84 -17.21
N LYS A 239 -0.50 -9.76 -17.74
CA LYS A 239 -0.24 -9.31 -19.12
C LYS A 239 1.24 -9.04 -19.36
N TRP A 240 1.90 -8.37 -18.43
CA TRP A 240 3.28 -7.96 -18.62
C TRP A 240 4.21 -9.15 -18.58
N ILE A 241 3.96 -10.11 -17.69
CA ILE A 241 4.67 -11.37 -17.64
C ILE A 241 4.50 -12.13 -18.96
N GLN A 242 3.26 -12.30 -19.42
CA GLN A 242 2.98 -13.07 -20.62
C GLN A 242 3.52 -12.40 -21.90
N LEU A 243 3.44 -11.08 -22.04
CA LEU A 243 4.01 -10.40 -23.19
C LEU A 243 5.55 -10.51 -23.25
N HIS A 244 6.24 -10.61 -22.12
CA HIS A 244 7.71 -10.74 -22.10
C HIS A 244 8.19 -12.19 -22.17
N ARG A 245 7.43 -13.15 -21.63
CA ARG A 245 7.88 -14.53 -21.44
C ARG A 245 7.00 -15.59 -22.12
N GLY A 246 5.97 -15.17 -22.85
CA GLY A 246 5.02 -16.06 -23.53
C GLY A 246 4.19 -16.92 -22.58
N ASP A 247 3.56 -17.95 -23.15
CA ASP A 247 2.66 -18.86 -22.42
C ASP A 247 3.40 -19.69 -21.36
N GLU A 248 4.58 -20.20 -21.67
CA GLU A 248 5.40 -20.91 -20.69
C GLU A 248 5.88 -20.00 -19.56
N GLY A 249 6.09 -18.72 -19.85
CA GLY A 249 6.40 -17.71 -18.85
C GLY A 249 5.29 -17.53 -17.83
N ILE A 250 4.05 -17.33 -18.28
CA ILE A 250 2.90 -17.13 -17.38
C ILE A 250 2.52 -18.41 -16.64
N LYS A 251 2.66 -19.59 -17.27
CA LYS A 251 2.49 -20.88 -16.57
C LYS A 251 3.57 -21.09 -15.50
N SER A 252 4.82 -20.78 -15.81
CA SER A 252 5.92 -20.82 -14.83
C SER A 252 5.69 -19.87 -13.67
N PHE A 253 5.12 -18.69 -13.94
CA PHE A 253 4.73 -17.73 -12.91
C PHE A 253 3.68 -18.31 -11.96
N PHE A 254 2.61 -18.90 -12.48
CA PHE A 254 1.60 -19.53 -11.64
C PHE A 254 2.13 -20.76 -10.88
N ARG A 255 2.99 -21.59 -11.50
CA ARG A 255 3.70 -22.67 -10.80
C ARG A 255 4.53 -22.15 -9.64
N LYS A 256 5.29 -21.07 -9.85
CA LYS A 256 6.12 -20.45 -8.81
C LYS A 256 5.29 -19.88 -7.67
N ILE A 257 4.15 -19.24 -7.98
CA ILE A 257 3.18 -18.78 -6.96
C ILE A 257 2.71 -19.97 -6.12
N HIS A 258 2.23 -21.02 -6.76
CA HIS A 258 1.70 -22.21 -6.08
C HIS A 258 2.76 -22.88 -5.19
N GLN A 259 4.02 -22.95 -5.64
CA GLN A 259 5.15 -23.45 -4.84
C GLN A 259 5.51 -22.53 -3.66
N SER A 260 5.33 -21.22 -3.81
CA SER A 260 5.68 -20.22 -2.79
C SER A 260 4.60 -20.08 -1.71
N LEU A 261 3.35 -20.45 -2.01
CA LEU A 261 2.24 -20.47 -1.06
C LEU A 261 2.36 -21.65 -0.09
N ARG A 262 2.08 -21.41 1.19
CA ARG A 262 1.84 -22.48 2.17
C ARG A 262 0.57 -23.26 1.83
N LYS A 263 0.39 -24.41 2.47
CA LYS A 263 -0.91 -25.10 2.49
C LYS A 263 -2.00 -24.17 3.02
N GLU A 264 -3.18 -24.16 2.37
CA GLU A 264 -4.28 -23.22 2.65
C GLU A 264 -3.93 -21.74 2.35
N GLY A 265 -2.78 -21.48 1.72
CA GLY A 265 -2.38 -20.15 1.29
C GLY A 265 -3.23 -19.68 0.12
N VAL A 266 -3.39 -18.37 -0.02
CA VAL A 266 -4.28 -17.77 -1.03
C VAL A 266 -3.53 -16.94 -2.07
N LEU A 267 -3.93 -17.09 -3.33
CA LEU A 267 -3.55 -16.20 -4.44
C LEU A 267 -4.69 -15.24 -4.71
N ILE A 268 -4.39 -13.94 -4.71
CA ILE A 268 -5.31 -12.89 -5.17
C ILE A 268 -4.85 -12.40 -6.54
N LEU A 269 -5.66 -12.66 -7.56
CA LEU A 269 -5.32 -12.48 -8.96
C LEU A 269 -6.24 -11.45 -9.62
N GLU A 270 -5.65 -10.42 -10.23
CA GLU A 270 -6.37 -9.45 -11.07
C GLU A 270 -5.82 -9.53 -12.51
N PRO A 271 -6.36 -10.42 -13.36
CA PRO A 271 -5.86 -10.57 -14.72
C PRO A 271 -6.35 -9.44 -15.62
N GLN A 272 -5.50 -8.97 -16.53
CA GLN A 272 -5.94 -8.04 -17.57
C GLN A 272 -6.53 -8.78 -18.77
N SER A 273 -7.64 -8.28 -19.31
CA SER A 273 -8.25 -8.84 -20.52
C SER A 273 -7.28 -8.83 -21.71
N PHE A 274 -7.38 -9.89 -22.53
CA PHE A 274 -6.55 -10.11 -23.71
C PHE A 274 -6.65 -8.96 -24.73
N ASN A 275 -7.81 -8.31 -24.84
CA ASN A 275 -8.01 -7.16 -25.72
C ASN A 275 -7.02 -6.00 -25.47
N THR A 276 -6.45 -5.92 -24.26
CA THR A 276 -5.47 -4.88 -23.89
C THR A 276 -4.02 -5.20 -24.27
N TYR A 277 -3.76 -6.39 -24.83
CA TYR A 277 -2.41 -6.88 -25.16
C TYR A 277 -1.88 -6.22 -26.43
N HIS A 278 -2.65 -6.22 -27.52
CA HIS A 278 -2.22 -5.71 -28.83
C HIS A 278 -1.62 -4.31 -28.78
N ARG A 279 -2.23 -3.39 -28.00
CA ARG A 279 -1.72 -2.01 -27.87
C ARG A 279 -0.35 -1.97 -27.20
N ARG A 280 -0.10 -2.85 -26.23
CA ARG A 280 1.13 -2.86 -25.43
C ARG A 280 2.24 -3.68 -26.08
N ALA A 281 1.90 -4.72 -26.83
CA ALA A 281 2.87 -5.52 -27.57
C ALA A 281 3.70 -4.69 -28.56
N LYS A 282 3.09 -3.69 -29.22
CA LYS A 282 3.77 -2.76 -30.15
C LYS A 282 4.93 -1.95 -29.54
N MET A 283 5.13 -2.02 -28.23
CA MET A 283 6.23 -1.33 -27.54
C MET A 283 7.58 -2.05 -27.72
N SER A 284 7.59 -3.31 -28.17
CA SER A 284 8.80 -4.09 -28.46
C SER A 284 8.53 -5.14 -29.55
N GLU A 285 9.53 -5.40 -30.38
CA GLU A 285 9.47 -6.48 -31.38
C GLU A 285 9.29 -7.85 -30.71
N ASP A 286 9.98 -8.10 -29.59
CA ASP A 286 9.90 -9.37 -28.87
C ASP A 286 8.49 -9.59 -28.28
N MET A 287 7.89 -8.53 -27.72
CA MET A 287 6.52 -8.60 -27.22
C MET A 287 5.50 -8.85 -28.33
N THR A 288 5.76 -8.33 -29.53
CA THR A 288 4.91 -8.55 -30.70
C THR A 288 5.01 -10.00 -31.17
N LYS A 289 6.23 -10.55 -31.27
CA LYS A 289 6.46 -11.97 -31.60
C LYS A 289 5.82 -12.90 -30.57
N ASN A 290 5.96 -12.59 -29.28
CA ASN A 290 5.34 -13.38 -28.22
C ASN A 290 3.81 -13.33 -28.32
N LEU A 291 3.22 -12.14 -28.57
CA LEU A 291 1.77 -12.01 -28.74
C LEU A 291 1.22 -12.88 -29.87
N GLU A 292 1.92 -12.97 -31.00
CA GLU A 292 1.54 -13.82 -32.14
C GLU A 292 1.56 -15.32 -31.80
N GLN A 293 2.31 -15.72 -30.76
CA GLN A 293 2.44 -17.11 -30.31
C GLN A 293 1.54 -17.44 -29.11
N ILE A 294 0.84 -16.46 -28.52
CA ILE A 294 -0.05 -16.71 -27.38
C ILE A 294 -1.23 -17.59 -27.82
N VAL A 295 -1.32 -18.76 -27.20
CA VAL A 295 -2.45 -19.68 -27.29
C VAL A 295 -3.21 -19.73 -25.96
N PHE A 296 -2.49 -19.59 -24.83
CA PHE A 296 -3.02 -19.64 -23.47
C PHE A 296 -3.52 -18.26 -23.02
N THR A 297 -4.79 -17.95 -23.23
CA THR A 297 -5.34 -16.61 -22.94
C THR A 297 -5.76 -16.45 -21.47
N PRO A 298 -5.94 -15.21 -20.97
CA PRO A 298 -6.43 -14.95 -19.61
C PRO A 298 -7.73 -15.68 -19.24
N GLU A 299 -8.60 -15.95 -20.20
CA GLU A 299 -9.86 -16.70 -20.01
C GLU A 299 -9.60 -18.17 -19.62
N GLN A 300 -8.43 -18.72 -19.98
CA GLN A 300 -8.03 -20.09 -19.65
C GLN A 300 -7.26 -20.17 -18.33
N TYR A 301 -6.92 -19.05 -17.69
CA TYR A 301 -6.15 -19.05 -16.43
C TYR A 301 -6.87 -19.77 -15.31
N HIS A 302 -8.19 -19.59 -15.20
CA HIS A 302 -9.00 -20.23 -14.16
C HIS A 302 -8.91 -21.75 -14.25
N ASP A 303 -9.16 -22.31 -15.44
CA ASP A 303 -9.09 -23.75 -15.68
C ASP A 303 -7.69 -24.30 -15.37
N TYR A 304 -6.64 -23.61 -15.77
CA TYR A 304 -5.26 -24.01 -15.49
C TYR A 304 -4.94 -24.00 -13.99
N LEU A 305 -5.33 -22.94 -13.28
CA LEU A 305 -5.12 -22.82 -11.83
C LEU A 305 -5.85 -23.93 -11.06
N MET A 306 -7.10 -24.21 -11.42
CA MET A 306 -7.92 -25.20 -10.72
C MET A 306 -7.56 -26.65 -11.10
N LYS A 307 -7.43 -26.95 -12.38
CA LYS A 307 -7.31 -28.33 -12.89
C LYS A 307 -5.86 -28.81 -12.98
N ASP A 308 -4.96 -27.96 -13.46
CA ASP A 308 -3.57 -28.35 -13.73
C ASP A 308 -2.63 -28.07 -12.56
N LEU A 309 -2.81 -26.94 -11.86
CA LEU A 309 -1.97 -26.57 -10.72
C LEU A 309 -2.47 -27.10 -9.38
N GLY A 310 -3.78 -27.34 -9.25
CA GLY A 310 -4.38 -27.96 -8.08
C GLY A 310 -4.77 -27.00 -6.96
N PHE A 311 -5.13 -25.75 -7.28
CA PHE A 311 -5.86 -24.91 -6.31
C PHE A 311 -7.21 -25.58 -5.97
N GLN A 312 -7.56 -25.61 -4.69
CA GLN A 312 -8.72 -26.35 -4.17
C GLN A 312 -10.04 -25.60 -4.36
N SER A 313 -10.01 -24.26 -4.26
CA SER A 313 -11.19 -23.42 -4.40
C SER A 313 -10.86 -22.10 -5.07
N SER A 314 -11.88 -21.47 -5.63
CA SER A 314 -11.80 -20.12 -6.18
C SER A 314 -13.09 -19.35 -5.92
N GLU A 315 -12.97 -18.06 -5.66
CA GLU A 315 -14.08 -17.12 -5.58
C GLU A 315 -13.75 -15.84 -6.34
N GLN A 316 -14.79 -15.16 -6.84
CA GLN A 316 -14.65 -13.83 -7.40
C GLN A 316 -15.00 -12.81 -6.31
N LEU A 317 -14.05 -11.94 -5.97
CA LEU A 317 -14.25 -10.89 -4.97
C LEU A 317 -15.05 -9.73 -5.57
N GLU A 318 -16.03 -9.23 -4.82
CA GLU A 318 -16.86 -8.10 -5.23
C GLU A 318 -16.08 -6.80 -5.18
N THR A 319 -15.85 -6.19 -6.34
CA THR A 319 -15.29 -4.84 -6.44
C THR A 319 -16.41 -3.83 -6.65
N SER A 320 -16.33 -2.66 -6.01
CA SER A 320 -17.30 -1.59 -6.26
C SER A 320 -17.23 -1.10 -7.72
N ASP A 321 -18.37 -0.82 -8.34
CA ASP A 321 -18.51 -0.38 -9.75
C ASP A 321 -17.89 1.01 -10.06
N VAL A 322 -17.08 1.54 -9.15
CA VAL A 322 -16.55 2.90 -9.16
C VAL A 322 -15.23 2.99 -9.93
N ASP A 323 -14.78 1.89 -10.55
CA ASP A 323 -13.57 1.88 -11.35
C ASP A 323 -13.72 2.71 -12.64
N SER A 324 -12.65 3.43 -12.99
CA SER A 324 -12.62 4.17 -14.26
C SER A 324 -12.59 3.20 -15.46
N LYS A 325 -13.13 3.63 -16.62
CA LYS A 325 -13.20 2.81 -17.84
C LYS A 325 -11.83 2.18 -18.17
N GLY A 326 -11.75 0.85 -18.14
CA GLY A 326 -10.51 0.08 -18.41
C GLY A 326 -9.78 -0.46 -17.17
N PHE A 327 -10.23 -0.11 -15.97
CA PHE A 327 -9.74 -0.67 -14.69
C PHE A 327 -10.74 -1.57 -13.98
N SER A 328 -12.03 -1.50 -14.34
CA SER A 328 -13.04 -2.48 -13.91
C SER A 328 -12.63 -3.86 -14.44
N ARG A 329 -12.12 -4.68 -13.53
CA ARG A 329 -11.58 -6.02 -13.81
C ARG A 329 -11.97 -6.94 -12.67
N PRO A 330 -12.26 -8.22 -12.98
CA PRO A 330 -12.55 -9.18 -11.93
C PRO A 330 -11.32 -9.39 -11.05
N LEU A 331 -11.56 -9.49 -9.75
CA LEU A 331 -10.59 -9.89 -8.76
C LEU A 331 -10.94 -11.30 -8.31
N TYR A 332 -10.00 -12.23 -8.39
CA TYR A 332 -10.22 -13.61 -8.02
C TYR A 332 -9.35 -13.98 -6.82
N LEU A 333 -9.90 -14.77 -5.90
CA LEU A 333 -9.16 -15.43 -4.84
C LEU A 333 -9.12 -16.93 -5.13
N TYR A 334 -7.94 -17.53 -5.04
CA TYR A 334 -7.72 -18.97 -5.17
C TYR A 334 -7.06 -19.50 -3.90
N THR A 335 -7.54 -20.63 -3.36
CA THR A 335 -7.00 -21.26 -2.16
C THR A 335 -6.24 -22.54 -2.50
N LYS A 336 -5.00 -22.67 -2.02
CA LYS A 336 -4.11 -23.82 -2.27
C LYS A 336 -4.42 -25.01 -1.35
#